data_AF-A0A645C5T8-F1
#
_entry.id   AF-A0A645C5T8-F1
#
_cell.length_a   1.000
_cell.length_b   1.000
_cell.length_c   1.000
_cell.angle_alpha   90.00
_cell.angle_beta   90.00
_cell.angle_gamma   90.00
#
_symmetry.space_group_name_H-M   'P 1'
#
loop_
_entity.id
_entity.type
_entity.pdbx_description
1 polymer ?
#
loop_
_entity_poly.entity_id
_entity_poly.type
_entity_poly.pdbx_seq_one_letter_code
_entity_poly.pdbx_strand_id
1 'polypeptide(L)'
;MADAAGNSFVLAEFPAGTHEVFIKAGTLLGYQGNYSGDPANPTGVHLHFSVVRDDGNGKYTNELEIANTYDPSAYLGLPLNTSDNPQLPILCNSGQ
;
A
#
# COMPACT_ATOMS: atom_id res chain seq x y z
N MET A 1 0.68 4.11 7.13
CA MET A 1 0.74 3.25 8.33
C MET A 1 1.30 4.05 9.51
N ALA A 2 0.57 5.07 9.92
CA ALA A 2 0.94 5.93 11.05
C ALA A 2 -0.34 6.57 11.60
N ASP A 3 -0.30 7.05 12.84
CA ASP A 3 -1.40 7.85 13.38
C ASP A 3 -1.42 9.28 12.79
N ALA A 4 -2.46 10.04 13.14
CA ALA A 4 -2.63 11.43 12.69
C ALA A 4 -1.47 12.37 13.10
N ALA A 5 -0.70 12.03 14.14
CA ALA A 5 0.48 12.78 14.57
C ALA A 5 1.77 12.32 13.85
N GLY A 6 1.69 11.27 13.01
CA GLY A 6 2.82 10.70 12.28
C GLY A 6 3.59 9.63 13.06
N ASN A 7 3.09 9.16 14.21
CA ASN A 7 3.73 8.05 14.92
C ASN A 7 3.58 6.78 14.10
N SER A 8 4.71 6.15 13.75
CA SER A 8 4.75 4.97 12.88
C SER A 8 4.07 3.75 13.51
N PHE A 9 3.29 3.05 12.70
CA PHE A 9 2.76 1.71 13.02
C PHE A 9 3.42 0.60 12.21
N VAL A 10 4.49 0.92 11.47
CA VAL A 10 5.38 -0.08 10.84
C VAL A 10 6.19 -0.76 11.93
N LEU A 11 6.32 -2.09 11.87
CA LEU A 11 7.08 -2.85 12.86
C LEU A 11 8.57 -2.49 12.82
N ALA A 12 9.21 -2.54 13.99
CA ALA A 12 10.62 -2.17 14.14
C ALA A 12 11.59 -3.06 13.33
N GLU A 13 11.16 -4.25 12.92
CA GLU A 13 11.90 -5.15 12.03
C GLU A 13 12.06 -4.59 10.61
N PHE A 14 11.22 -3.62 10.21
CA PHE A 14 11.25 -2.94 8.92
C PHE A 14 11.43 -1.42 9.12
N PRO A 15 12.59 -0.97 9.62
CA PRO A 15 12.81 0.44 9.87
C PRO A 15 12.71 1.29 8.60
N ALA A 16 12.47 2.59 8.74
CA ALA A 16 12.46 3.51 7.60
C ALA A 16 13.78 3.42 6.81
N GLY A 17 13.67 3.34 5.48
CA GLY A 17 14.82 3.13 4.58
C GLY A 17 15.14 1.67 4.27
N THR A 18 14.37 0.71 4.81
CA THR A 18 14.44 -0.71 4.42
C THR A 18 14.12 -0.87 2.93
N HIS A 19 14.99 -1.57 2.21
CA HIS A 19 14.84 -1.89 0.78
C HIS A 19 15.42 -3.29 0.52
N GLU A 20 14.93 -3.97 -0.53
CA GLU A 20 15.46 -5.26 -0.99
C GLU A 20 15.51 -6.38 0.07
N VAL A 21 14.62 -6.34 1.07
CA VAL A 21 14.50 -7.39 2.10
C VAL A 21 13.44 -8.40 1.67
N PHE A 22 13.85 -9.67 1.56
CA PHE A 22 12.91 -10.75 1.30
C PHE A 22 11.95 -10.94 2.47
N ILE A 23 10.65 -10.98 2.18
CA ILE A 23 9.59 -11.35 3.11
C ILE A 23 8.71 -12.43 2.47
N LYS A 24 8.12 -13.28 3.31
CA LYS A 24 7.14 -14.27 2.84
C LYS A 24 5.75 -13.65 2.79
N ALA A 25 4.89 -14.13 1.88
CA ALA A 25 3.48 -13.78 1.91
C ALA A 25 2.87 -14.07 3.30
N GLY A 26 2.06 -13.15 3.81
CA GLY A 26 1.49 -13.23 5.16
C GLY A 26 2.40 -12.71 6.29
N THR A 27 3.62 -12.25 5.98
CA THR A 27 4.46 -11.56 6.97
C THR A 27 3.79 -10.26 7.40
N LEU A 28 3.62 -10.06 8.71
CA LEU A 28 3.09 -8.81 9.26
C LEU A 28 4.13 -7.70 9.11
N LEU A 29 3.77 -6.60 8.46
CA LEU A 29 4.66 -5.43 8.27
C LEU A 29 4.33 -4.28 9.21
N GLY A 30 3.12 -4.25 9.75
CA GLY A 30 2.61 -3.17 10.58
C GLY A 30 1.09 -3.13 10.58
N TYR A 31 0.56 -2.00 11.02
CA TYR A 31 -0.88 -1.78 11.10
C TYR A 31 -1.30 -0.54 10.29
N GLN A 32 -2.53 -0.60 9.77
CA GLN A 32 -3.19 0.54 9.14
C GLN A 32 -3.31 1.71 10.11
N GLY A 33 -3.34 2.92 9.58
CA GLY A 33 -3.44 4.15 10.36
C GLY A 33 -4.25 5.21 9.62
N ASN A 34 -4.28 6.43 10.15
CA ASN A 34 -5.09 7.53 9.65
C ASN A 34 -4.26 8.80 9.37
N TYR A 35 -2.95 8.65 9.13
CA TYR A 35 -2.10 9.74 8.68
C TYR A 35 -2.51 10.21 7.27
N SER A 36 -2.78 11.51 7.13
CA SER A 36 -3.18 12.14 5.86
C SER A 36 -2.06 12.88 5.14
N GLY A 37 -0.91 13.11 5.80
CA GLY A 37 0.13 14.04 5.31
C GLY A 37 -0.24 15.52 5.45
N ASP A 38 -1.51 15.83 5.73
CA ASP A 38 -2.03 17.18 5.94
C ASP A 38 -2.94 17.20 7.18
N PRO A 39 -2.50 17.80 8.30
CA PRO A 39 -3.30 17.89 9.52
C PRO A 39 -4.65 18.63 9.35
N ALA A 40 -4.76 19.51 8.35
CA ALA A 40 -6.01 20.23 8.06
C ALA A 40 -7.03 19.37 7.27
N ASN A 41 -6.57 18.27 6.66
CA ASN A 41 -7.38 17.36 5.86
C ASN A 41 -7.26 15.92 6.40
N PRO A 42 -7.95 15.59 7.51
CA PRO A 42 -7.87 14.26 8.10
C PRO A 42 -8.49 13.19 7.19
N THR A 43 -8.05 11.95 7.36
CA THR A 43 -8.55 10.80 6.61
C THR A 43 -8.99 9.66 7.53
N GLY A 44 -9.75 8.71 6.99
CA GLY A 44 -10.14 7.50 7.70
C GLY A 44 -8.94 6.55 7.88
N VAL A 45 -9.16 5.49 8.66
CA VAL A 45 -8.16 4.41 8.75
C VAL A 45 -8.06 3.73 7.39
N HIS A 46 -6.87 3.72 6.81
CA HIS A 46 -6.63 3.15 5.48
C HIS A 46 -5.18 2.65 5.35
N LEU A 47 -4.96 1.89 4.28
CA LEU A 47 -3.63 1.53 3.79
C LEU A 47 -3.49 2.09 2.37
N HIS A 48 -2.51 2.97 2.17
CA HIS A 48 -2.07 3.34 0.83
C HIS A 48 -1.04 2.31 0.36
N PHE A 49 -1.28 1.70 -0.80
CA PHE A 49 -0.46 0.64 -1.37
C PHE A 49 -0.38 0.82 -2.88
N SER A 50 0.85 0.82 -3.40
CA SER A 50 1.12 1.05 -4.82
C SER A 50 2.15 0.03 -5.32
N VAL A 51 1.92 -0.49 -6.52
CA VAL A 51 2.90 -1.28 -7.27
C VAL A 51 3.48 -0.37 -8.33
N VAL A 52 4.76 -0.03 -8.19
CA VAL A 52 5.40 0.99 -9.03
C VAL A 52 6.48 0.34 -9.89
N ARG A 53 6.63 0.82 -11.12
CA ARG A 53 7.65 0.38 -12.06
C ARG A 53 9.06 0.63 -11.50
N ASP A 54 9.93 -0.36 -11.67
CA ASP A 54 11.36 -0.25 -11.41
C ASP A 54 12.04 0.68 -12.43
N ASP A 55 13.06 1.42 -11.99
CA ASP A 55 13.83 2.35 -12.81
C ASP A 55 15.03 1.70 -13.51
N GLY A 56 15.23 0.40 -13.33
CA GLY A 56 16.34 -0.40 -13.86
C GLY A 56 17.62 -0.32 -13.04
N ASN A 57 17.66 0.47 -11.96
CA ASN A 57 18.85 0.73 -11.14
C ASN A 57 18.62 0.47 -9.65
N GLY A 58 17.58 -0.31 -9.30
CA GLY A 58 17.25 -0.66 -7.92
C GLY A 58 16.45 0.42 -7.19
N LYS A 59 15.73 1.29 -7.91
CA LYS A 59 14.73 2.20 -7.36
C LYS A 59 13.43 2.08 -8.13
N TYR A 60 12.36 2.65 -7.60
CA TYR A 60 11.10 2.78 -8.32
C TYR A 60 10.98 4.17 -8.94
N THR A 61 10.23 4.27 -10.04
CA THR A 61 9.92 5.53 -10.72
C THR A 61 8.93 6.38 -9.91
N ASN A 62 8.66 7.62 -10.34
CA ASN A 62 7.74 8.51 -9.61
C ASN A 62 6.31 7.95 -9.57
N GLU A 63 5.80 7.67 -8.37
CA GLU A 63 4.43 7.16 -8.11
C GLU A 63 3.34 8.16 -8.54
N LEU A 64 3.63 9.46 -8.52
CA LEU A 64 2.66 10.49 -8.89
C LEU A 64 2.32 10.46 -10.40
N GLU A 65 3.16 9.82 -11.21
CA GLU A 65 2.90 9.61 -12.64
C GLU A 65 2.11 8.32 -12.83
N ILE A 66 0.82 8.42 -13.19
CA ILE A 66 -0.08 7.26 -13.25
C ILE A 66 0.44 6.12 -14.16
N ALA A 67 1.17 6.46 -15.23
CA ALA A 67 1.77 5.51 -16.16
C ALA A 67 2.86 4.61 -15.54
N ASN A 68 3.36 4.98 -14.35
CA ASN A 68 4.35 4.21 -13.59
C ASN A 68 3.71 3.23 -12.61
N THR A 69 2.41 3.32 -12.36
CA THR A 69 1.69 2.49 -11.39
C THR A 69 0.94 1.36 -12.08
N TYR A 70 0.89 0.20 -11.42
CA TYR A 70 0.15 -0.97 -11.89
C TYR A 70 -1.01 -1.29 -10.95
N ASP A 71 -2.06 -1.93 -11.48
CA ASP A 71 -3.21 -2.39 -10.70
C ASP A 71 -2.77 -3.42 -9.63
N PRO A 72 -2.98 -3.13 -8.32
CA PRO A 72 -2.56 -4.02 -7.25
C PRO A 72 -3.52 -5.20 -7.01
N SER A 73 -4.66 -5.28 -7.72
CA SER A 73 -5.72 -6.26 -7.47
C SER A 73 -5.21 -7.71 -7.43
N ALA A 74 -4.29 -8.08 -8.32
CA ALA A 74 -3.72 -9.43 -8.37
C ALA A 74 -2.83 -9.76 -7.16
N TYR A 75 -2.19 -8.76 -6.54
CA TYR A 75 -1.33 -8.95 -5.38
C TYR A 75 -2.11 -9.03 -4.07
N LEU A 76 -3.31 -8.44 -4.04
CA LEU A 76 -4.17 -8.39 -2.86
C LEU A 76 -5.33 -9.39 -2.92
N GLY A 77 -5.55 -10.07 -4.05
CA GLY A 77 -6.64 -11.02 -4.23
C GLY A 77 -8.03 -10.36 -4.15
N LEU A 78 -8.10 -9.06 -4.41
CA LEU A 78 -9.28 -8.22 -4.28
C LEU A 78 -9.45 -7.40 -5.57
N PRO A 79 -10.67 -7.27 -6.13
CA PRO A 79 -10.92 -6.39 -7.27
C PRO A 79 -10.93 -4.92 -6.80
N LEU A 80 -9.76 -4.27 -6.84
CA LEU A 80 -9.57 -2.91 -6.32
C LEU A 80 -9.69 -1.83 -7.40
N ASN A 81 -9.71 -2.23 -8.67
CA ASN A 81 -9.90 -1.28 -9.77
C ASN A 81 -11.33 -0.73 -9.76
N THR A 82 -11.45 0.57 -9.51
CA THR A 82 -12.76 1.24 -9.45
C THR A 82 -13.49 1.21 -10.79
N SER A 83 -12.77 1.09 -11.90
CA SER A 83 -13.35 1.04 -13.25
C SER A 83 -14.15 -0.24 -13.48
N ASP A 84 -13.82 -1.31 -12.77
CA ASP A 84 -14.52 -2.60 -12.85
C ASP A 84 -15.84 -2.59 -12.05
N ASN A 85 -16.13 -1.49 -11.32
CA ASN A 85 -17.33 -1.30 -10.52
C ASN A 85 -17.65 -2.50 -9.60
N PRO A 86 -16.71 -2.94 -8.75
CA PRO A 86 -16.92 -4.08 -7.87
C PRO A 86 -18.08 -3.84 -6.91
N GLN A 87 -18.87 -4.89 -6.66
CA GLN A 87 -19.93 -4.83 -5.66
C GLN A 87 -19.34 -4.74 -4.25
N LEU A 88 -19.92 -3.87 -3.42
CA LEU A 88 -19.51 -3.67 -2.04
C LEU A 88 -20.39 -4.50 -1.08
N PRO A 89 -19.83 -5.03 0.03
CA PRO A 89 -18.42 -5.01 0.39
C PRO A 89 -17.58 -5.91 -0.54
N ILE A 90 -16.35 -5.47 -0.86
CA ILE A 90 -15.43 -6.27 -1.67
C ILE A 90 -15.11 -7.56 -0.89
N LEU A 91 -15.39 -8.70 -1.51
CA LEU A 91 -15.05 -10.00 -0.96
C LEU A 91 -13.72 -10.48 -1.54
N CYS A 92 -12.95 -11.22 -0.75
CA CYS A 92 -11.78 -11.94 -1.28
C CYS A 92 -12.25 -12.94 -2.33
N ASN A 93 -11.60 -12.93 -3.50
CA ASN A 93 -11.82 -13.99 -4.47
C ASN A 93 -11.13 -15.25 -3.94
N SER A 94 -11.92 -16.22 -3.47
CA SER A 94 -11.45 -17.51 -2.98
C SER A 94 -10.82 -18.32 -4.12
N GLY A 95 -9.53 -18.09 -4.40
CA GLY A 95 -8.87 -18.65 -5.58
C GLY A 95 -7.37 -18.41 -5.74
N GLN A 96 -6.60 -18.29 -4.65
CA GLN A 96 -5.13 -18.46 -4.70
C GLN A 96 -4.63 -19.34 -3.56
#